data_AF-A0A382HA17-F1
#
_entry.id   AF-A0A382HA17-F1
#
_cell.length_a   1.000
_cell.length_b   1.000
_cell.length_c   1.000
_cell.angle_alpha   90.00
_cell.angle_beta   90.00
_cell.angle_gamma   90.00
#
_symmetry.space_group_name_H-M   'P 1'
#
loop_
_entity.id
_entity.type
_entity.pdbx_description
1 polymer ?
#
loop_
_entity_poly.entity_id
_entity_poly.type
_entity_poly.pdbx_seq_one_letter_code
_entity_poly.pdbx_strand_id
1 'polypeptide(L)'
;VRHISKTTLVTILNAVVAVICLFAFFVGQAHAVWYEATGQAVVRNGDKETARHAATQEALKQAMLFAGASVHSVAKLTNGLLKNEEMTIRSTGEVEQLELVNEVYSGDVITVSIRADIFPRGKVCAAHNDQKHFATTHFRVRNRAQLTQGNIPNFDASFTQQLAQAMRNRTENLDIIYIAPHTAKFDSRYTDQNVR
;
A
#
# COMPACT_ATOMS: atom_id res chain seq x y z
N VAL A 1 64.30 25.18 -21.60
CA VAL A 1 63.46 25.69 -20.49
C VAL A 1 62.30 26.45 -21.10
N ARG A 2 61.10 25.85 -21.16
CA ARG A 2 59.92 26.46 -21.82
C ARG A 2 59.19 27.29 -20.76
N HIS A 3 59.34 28.61 -20.79
CA HIS A 3 58.61 29.52 -19.90
C HIS A 3 57.12 29.53 -20.27
N ILE A 4 56.31 28.83 -19.49
CA ILE A 4 54.85 28.91 -19.55
C ILE A 4 54.48 30.31 -19.01
N SER A 5 53.81 31.13 -19.82
CA SER A 5 53.46 32.50 -19.40
C SER A 5 52.37 32.45 -18.34
N LYS A 6 52.42 33.39 -17.38
CA LYS A 6 51.42 33.49 -16.30
C LYS A 6 49.98 33.59 -16.82
N THR A 7 49.76 34.14 -18.03
CA THR A 7 48.44 34.24 -18.67
C THR A 7 47.91 32.90 -19.18
N THR A 8 48.77 32.00 -19.65
CA THR A 8 48.37 30.63 -20.01
C THR A 8 48.04 29.78 -18.79
N LEU A 9 48.69 30.03 -17.64
CA LEU A 9 48.37 29.35 -16.39
C LEU A 9 46.98 29.75 -15.83
N VAL A 10 46.65 31.05 -15.89
CA VAL A 10 45.36 31.59 -15.40
C VAL A 10 44.17 31.13 -16.26
N THR A 11 44.35 31.03 -17.58
CA THR A 11 43.31 30.54 -18.49
C THR A 11 43.03 29.05 -18.31
N ILE A 12 44.07 28.24 -18.08
CA ILE A 12 43.92 26.82 -17.73
C ILE A 12 43.22 26.67 -16.38
N LEU A 13 43.57 27.48 -15.38
CA LEU A 13 42.92 27.46 -14.06
C LEU A 13 41.42 27.79 -14.15
N ASN A 14 41.05 28.84 -14.91
CA ASN A 14 39.64 29.20 -15.13
C ASN A 14 38.88 28.12 -15.89
N ALA A 15 39.50 27.47 -16.88
CA ALA A 15 38.89 26.36 -17.60
C ALA A 15 38.67 25.14 -16.69
N VAL A 16 39.63 24.80 -15.82
CA VAL A 16 39.48 23.71 -14.85
C VAL A 16 38.37 24.00 -13.85
N VAL A 17 38.28 25.23 -13.32
CA VAL A 17 37.19 25.64 -12.43
C VAL A 17 35.83 25.56 -13.14
N ALA A 18 35.74 26.02 -14.39
CA ALA A 18 34.51 25.93 -15.17
C ALA A 18 34.06 24.47 -15.41
N VAL A 19 35.00 23.56 -15.70
CA VAL A 19 34.71 22.13 -15.87
C VAL A 19 34.26 21.49 -14.55
N ILE A 20 34.89 21.84 -13.42
CA ILE A 20 34.47 21.35 -12.09
C ILE A 20 33.06 21.85 -11.73
N CYS A 21 32.75 23.13 -12.01
CA CYS A 21 31.40 23.66 -11.82
C CYS A 21 30.36 22.97 -12.71
N LEU A 22 30.71 22.66 -13.98
CA LEU A 22 29.80 21.96 -14.89
C LEU A 22 29.49 20.53 -14.41
N PHE A 23 30.48 19.83 -13.84
CA PHE A 23 30.29 18.52 -13.23
C PHE A 23 29.47 18.56 -11.93
N ALA A 24 29.55 19.65 -11.14
CA ALA A 24 28.75 19.81 -9.94
C ALA A 24 27.24 19.98 -10.22
N PHE A 25 26.86 20.50 -11.39
CA PHE A 25 25.46 20.60 -11.81
C PHE A 25 24.81 19.24 -12.16
N PHE A 26 25.60 18.18 -12.32
CA PHE A 26 25.08 16.83 -12.56
C PHE A 26 24.72 16.07 -11.28
N VAL A 27 24.94 16.65 -10.09
CA VAL A 27 24.67 15.99 -8.82
C VAL A 27 23.20 16.13 -8.43
N GLY A 28 22.39 15.15 -8.85
CA GLY A 28 21.15 14.75 -8.17
C GLY A 28 19.87 15.40 -8.68
N GLN A 29 19.08 14.63 -9.43
CA GLN A 29 17.64 14.87 -9.54
C GLN A 29 17.03 14.52 -8.18
N ALA A 30 16.54 15.52 -7.44
CA ALA A 30 15.75 15.26 -6.25
C ALA A 30 14.39 14.68 -6.68
N HIS A 31 14.20 13.39 -6.45
CA HIS A 31 12.92 12.74 -6.71
C HIS A 31 12.01 12.95 -5.51
N ALA A 32 11.12 13.95 -5.60
CA ALA A 32 9.94 14.01 -4.74
C ALA A 32 8.95 12.95 -5.24
N VAL A 33 8.58 11.99 -4.39
CA VAL A 33 7.65 10.92 -4.73
C VAL A 33 6.37 11.11 -3.93
N TRP A 34 5.30 11.45 -4.63
CA TRP A 34 3.95 11.47 -4.07
C TRP A 34 3.30 10.10 -4.25
N TYR A 35 2.64 9.62 -3.21
CA TYR A 35 1.88 8.38 -3.25
C TYR A 35 0.40 8.68 -3.37
N GLU A 36 -0.24 8.13 -4.40
CA GLU A 36 -1.69 8.26 -4.61
C GLU A 36 -2.36 6.91 -4.35
N ALA A 37 -3.42 6.92 -3.55
CA ALA A 37 -4.12 5.70 -3.16
C ALA A 37 -5.62 5.96 -2.97
N THR A 38 -6.40 4.88 -3.06
CA THR A 38 -7.86 4.93 -3.00
C THR A 38 -8.40 4.04 -1.89
N GLY A 39 -9.28 4.56 -1.07
CA GLY A 39 -9.93 3.80 0.00
C GLY A 39 -11.45 3.82 -0.16
N GLN A 40 -12.09 2.80 0.40
CA GLN A 40 -13.53 2.61 0.29
C GLN A 40 -14.14 2.31 1.65
N ALA A 41 -15.35 2.82 1.88
CA ALA A 41 -16.14 2.49 3.06
C ALA A 41 -17.63 2.47 2.75
N VAL A 42 -18.37 1.69 3.53
CA VAL A 42 -19.84 1.61 3.41
C VAL A 42 -20.46 2.67 4.32
N VAL A 43 -21.37 3.46 3.76
CA VAL A 43 -22.22 4.41 4.49
C VAL A 43 -23.28 3.61 5.25
N ARG A 44 -23.16 3.56 6.58
CA ARG A 44 -24.13 2.89 7.45
C ARG A 44 -25.07 3.91 8.06
N ASN A 45 -26.38 3.65 8.01
CA ASN A 45 -27.42 4.50 8.62
C ASN A 45 -27.38 5.98 8.15
N GLY A 46 -26.91 6.23 6.93
CA GLY A 46 -26.77 7.59 6.39
C GLY A 46 -25.61 8.41 6.98
N ASP A 47 -24.76 7.82 7.82
CA ASP A 47 -23.59 8.49 8.40
C ASP A 47 -22.45 8.56 7.37
N LYS A 48 -22.45 9.66 6.60
CA LYS A 48 -21.49 9.92 5.53
C LYS A 48 -20.12 10.34 6.06
N GLU A 49 -20.06 11.05 7.19
CA GLU A 49 -18.79 11.54 7.73
C GLU A 49 -17.96 10.40 8.30
N THR A 50 -18.55 9.50 9.08
CA THR A 50 -17.85 8.31 9.58
C THR A 50 -17.36 7.42 8.43
N ALA A 51 -18.18 7.26 7.39
CA ALA A 51 -17.79 6.52 6.19
C ALA A 51 -16.64 7.21 5.44
N ARG A 52 -16.68 8.54 5.30
CA ARG A 52 -15.58 9.32 4.71
C ARG A 52 -14.29 9.13 5.49
N HIS A 53 -14.33 9.28 6.81
CA HIS A 53 -13.15 9.06 7.65
C HIS A 53 -12.59 7.64 7.51
N ALA A 54 -13.45 6.63 7.49
CA ALA A 54 -13.04 5.24 7.28
C ALA A 54 -12.41 5.02 5.90
N ALA A 55 -12.99 5.60 4.84
CA ALA A 55 -12.45 5.49 3.49
C ALA A 55 -11.10 6.23 3.35
N THR A 56 -10.96 7.42 3.91
CA THR A 56 -9.69 8.16 3.95
C THR A 56 -8.63 7.40 4.74
N GLN A 57 -9.00 6.79 5.87
CA GLN A 57 -8.10 5.96 6.67
C GLN A 57 -7.62 4.74 5.89
N GLU A 58 -8.52 4.09 5.15
CA GLU A 58 -8.18 2.96 4.29
C GLU A 58 -7.25 3.37 3.15
N ALA A 59 -7.53 4.49 2.48
CA ALA A 59 -6.70 5.04 1.42
C ALA A 59 -5.28 5.33 1.92
N LEU A 60 -5.17 5.92 3.11
CA LEU A 60 -3.89 6.23 3.73
C LEU A 60 -3.12 4.98 4.16
N LYS A 61 -3.78 3.95 4.69
CA LYS A 61 -3.12 2.66 4.96
C LYS A 61 -2.52 2.07 3.69
N GLN A 62 -3.27 2.08 2.59
CA GLN A 62 -2.77 1.57 1.31
C GLN A 62 -1.56 2.36 0.80
N ALA A 63 -1.60 3.69 0.85
CA ALA A 63 -0.46 4.54 0.49
C ALA A 63 0.78 4.23 1.34
N MET A 64 0.59 4.06 2.66
CA MET A 64 1.66 3.74 3.61
C MET A 64 2.25 2.35 3.36
N LEU A 65 1.41 1.35 3.11
CA LEU A 65 1.84 0.00 2.74
C LEU A 65 2.71 0.01 1.49
N PHE A 66 2.28 0.74 0.45
CA PHE A 66 3.01 0.85 -0.80
C PHE A 66 4.34 1.62 -0.64
N ALA A 67 4.35 2.69 0.17
CA ALA A 67 5.54 3.45 0.49
C ALA A 67 6.54 2.70 1.40
N GLY A 68 6.16 1.50 1.91
CA GLY A 68 6.97 0.75 2.88
C GLY A 68 7.04 1.41 4.26
N ALA A 69 6.06 2.28 4.55
CA ALA A 69 5.91 3.00 5.80
C ALA A 69 4.97 2.26 6.78
N SER A 70 5.06 2.58 8.06
CA SER A 70 4.27 2.00 9.13
C SER A 70 2.83 2.48 9.16
N VAL A 71 1.91 1.57 8.85
CA VAL A 71 0.44 1.75 8.96
C VAL A 71 -0.06 2.10 10.37
N HIS A 72 0.71 1.82 11.43
CA HIS A 72 0.36 2.21 12.80
C HIS A 72 0.36 3.73 13.00
N SER A 73 1.14 4.47 12.20
CA SER A 73 1.18 5.94 12.22
C SER A 73 -0.18 6.55 11.84
N VAL A 74 -0.97 5.85 11.02
CA VAL A 74 -2.29 6.29 10.53
C VAL A 74 -3.31 6.35 11.67
N ALA A 75 -3.33 5.35 12.55
CA ALA A 75 -4.28 5.29 13.67
C ALA A 75 -4.07 6.41 14.71
N LYS A 76 -2.87 6.99 14.76
CA LYS A 76 -2.54 8.13 15.64
C LYS A 76 -3.04 9.47 15.06
N LEU A 77 -3.09 9.59 13.73
CA LEU A 77 -3.61 10.78 13.02
C LEU A 77 -5.14 10.88 13.14
N THR A 78 -5.86 9.76 13.08
CA THR A 78 -7.32 9.72 13.12
C THR A 78 -7.91 10.21 14.45
N ASN A 79 -7.21 10.00 15.57
CA ASN A 79 -7.69 10.34 16.91
C ASN A 79 -7.35 11.78 17.38
N GLY A 80 -6.50 12.51 16.65
CA GLY A 80 -6.02 13.83 17.08
C GLY A 80 -6.29 15.00 16.13
N LEU A 81 -6.47 14.76 14.82
CA LEU A 81 -6.35 15.82 13.80
C LEU A 81 -7.45 15.84 12.72
N LEU A 82 -8.26 14.79 12.56
CA LEU A 82 -9.35 14.76 11.57
C LEU A 82 -10.60 15.58 11.98
N LYS A 83 -10.54 16.32 13.09
CA LYS A 83 -11.68 17.08 13.63
C LYS A 83 -11.79 18.51 13.08
N ASN A 84 -10.75 19.02 12.40
CA ASN A 84 -10.69 20.42 11.95
C ASN A 84 -10.57 20.48 10.41
N GLU A 85 -11.47 21.23 9.78
CA GLU A 85 -11.75 21.28 8.34
C GLU A 85 -10.72 22.05 7.49
N GLU A 86 -9.50 22.28 7.97
CA GLU A 86 -8.40 22.89 7.19
C GLU A 86 -7.29 21.86 6.95
N MET A 87 -7.32 21.24 5.76
CA MET A 87 -6.43 20.16 5.36
C MET A 87 -5.05 20.68 4.92
N THR A 88 -4.26 21.16 5.88
CA THR A 88 -2.79 21.26 5.75
C THR A 88 -2.17 20.58 6.96
N ILE A 89 -2.06 19.26 6.87
CA ILE A 89 -1.50 18.43 7.95
C ILE A 89 0.02 18.50 7.85
N ARG A 90 0.69 18.98 8.91
CA ARG A 90 2.15 18.89 9.06
C ARG A 90 2.52 17.89 10.15
N SER A 91 3.24 16.86 9.71
CA SER A 91 4.12 15.93 10.43
C SER A 91 3.58 15.28 11.71
N THR A 92 3.06 14.05 11.57
CA THR A 92 3.28 13.03 12.61
C THR A 92 3.65 11.70 11.98
N GLY A 93 4.84 11.19 12.30
CA GLY A 93 5.31 9.88 11.83
C GLY A 93 6.01 9.95 10.47
N GLU A 94 5.46 9.30 9.46
CA GLU A 94 6.08 9.15 8.14
C GLU A 94 5.31 9.89 7.04
N VAL A 95 4.16 10.50 7.35
CA VAL A 95 3.38 11.31 6.42
C VAL A 95 3.66 12.78 6.70
N GLU A 96 4.24 13.48 5.72
CA GLU A 96 4.55 14.90 5.81
C GLU A 96 3.38 15.77 5.33
N GLN A 97 2.72 15.36 4.24
CA GLN A 97 1.56 16.06 3.68
C GLN A 97 0.51 15.06 3.19
N LEU A 98 -0.77 15.40 3.36
CA LEU A 98 -1.93 14.63 2.88
C LEU A 98 -2.91 15.58 2.20
N GLU A 99 -3.39 15.19 1.03
CA GLU A 99 -4.37 15.92 0.22
C GLU A 99 -5.49 14.98 -0.23
N LEU A 100 -6.74 15.43 -0.14
CA LEU A 100 -7.88 14.76 -0.72
C LEU A 100 -7.97 15.14 -2.20
N VAL A 101 -7.73 14.17 -3.09
CA VAL A 101 -7.78 14.38 -4.55
C VAL A 101 -9.20 14.29 -5.05
N ASN A 102 -9.95 13.29 -4.57
CA ASN A 102 -11.30 13.04 -5.03
C ASN A 102 -12.14 12.30 -4.00
N GLU A 103 -13.45 12.50 -4.07
CA GLU A 103 -14.44 11.80 -3.28
C GLU A 103 -15.68 11.52 -4.14
N VAL A 104 -16.05 10.26 -4.25
CA VAL A 104 -17.18 9.80 -5.06
C VAL A 104 -18.09 8.90 -4.25
N TYR A 105 -19.37 9.23 -4.21
CA TYR A 105 -20.41 8.36 -3.65
C TYR A 105 -21.05 7.52 -4.77
N SER A 106 -21.07 6.21 -4.59
CA SER A 106 -21.75 5.26 -5.47
C SER A 106 -22.68 4.38 -4.63
N GLY A 107 -23.97 4.73 -4.61
CA GLY A 107 -24.93 4.10 -3.70
C GLY A 107 -24.54 4.29 -2.23
N ASP A 108 -24.42 3.18 -1.50
CA ASP A 108 -24.02 3.14 -0.08
C ASP A 108 -22.51 3.00 0.11
N VAL A 109 -21.69 3.19 -0.93
CA VAL A 109 -20.22 3.12 -0.84
C VAL A 109 -19.62 4.47 -1.19
N ILE A 110 -18.75 4.96 -0.33
CA ILE A 110 -17.89 6.12 -0.62
C ILE A 110 -16.51 5.62 -1.04
N THR A 111 -15.99 6.19 -2.14
CA THR A 111 -14.61 6.00 -2.60
C THR A 111 -13.86 7.31 -2.48
N VAL A 112 -12.75 7.29 -1.76
CA VAL A 112 -11.89 8.45 -1.49
C VAL A 112 -10.53 8.22 -2.13
N SER A 113 -10.04 9.19 -2.89
CA SER A 113 -8.68 9.21 -3.43
C SER A 113 -7.87 10.26 -2.70
N ILE A 114 -6.70 9.87 -2.19
CA ILE A 114 -5.76 10.77 -1.51
C ILE A 114 -4.42 10.81 -2.23
N ARG A 115 -3.69 11.90 -2.00
CA ARG A 115 -2.27 12.03 -2.31
C ARG A 115 -1.51 12.32 -1.03
N ALA A 116 -0.44 11.58 -0.78
CA ALA A 116 0.37 11.73 0.42
C ALA A 116 1.86 11.79 0.10
N ASP A 117 2.57 12.67 0.80
CA ASP A 117 4.04 12.71 0.83
C ASP A 117 4.53 11.86 2.01
N ILE A 118 5.20 10.75 1.70
CA ILE A 118 5.52 9.71 2.70
C ILE A 118 7.03 9.43 2.71
N PHE A 119 7.65 9.69 3.86
CA PHE A 119 9.05 9.40 4.14
C PHE A 119 9.17 8.30 5.21
N PRO A 120 9.36 7.03 4.81
CA PRO A 120 9.49 5.92 5.76
C PRO A 120 10.79 6.10 6.57
N ARG A 121 10.70 6.01 7.91
CA ARG A 121 11.87 6.15 8.79
C ARG A 121 12.71 4.85 8.88
N GLY A 122 12.22 3.78 8.27
CA GLY A 122 12.91 2.50 8.08
C GLY A 122 12.01 1.46 7.41
N LYS A 123 12.58 0.40 6.82
CA LYS A 123 11.81 -0.75 6.33
C LYS A 123 11.30 -1.56 7.52
N VAL A 124 10.23 -1.08 8.15
CA VAL A 124 9.55 -1.81 9.20
C VAL A 124 8.52 -2.68 8.50
N CYS A 125 8.57 -4.00 8.70
CA CYS A 125 7.43 -4.89 8.39
C CYS A 125 6.29 -4.62 9.40
N ALA A 126 5.78 -3.39 9.42
CA ALA A 126 4.84 -2.86 10.40
C ALA A 126 3.40 -3.36 10.17
N ALA A 127 3.13 -3.91 8.97
CA ALA A 127 1.87 -4.56 8.65
C ALA A 127 1.75 -5.99 9.22
N HIS A 128 2.67 -6.40 10.11
CA HIS A 128 2.63 -7.69 10.81
C HIS A 128 1.46 -7.77 11.78
N ASN A 129 0.99 -6.66 12.36
CA ASN A 129 -0.10 -6.70 13.34
C ASN A 129 -1.47 -6.35 12.75
N ASP A 130 -1.52 -5.93 11.49
CA ASP A 130 -2.78 -5.63 10.80
C ASP A 130 -3.50 -6.92 10.45
N GLN A 131 -4.83 -6.94 10.68
CA GLN A 131 -5.67 -8.05 10.26
C GLN A 131 -5.74 -8.13 8.74
N LYS A 132 -5.27 -9.24 8.20
CA LYS A 132 -5.32 -9.59 6.78
C LYS A 132 -6.52 -10.49 6.58
N HIS A 133 -7.55 -9.93 5.96
CA HIS A 133 -8.72 -10.69 5.58
C HIS A 133 -8.61 -11.09 4.12
N PHE A 134 -8.96 -12.33 3.82
CA PHE A 134 -9.12 -12.77 2.44
C PHE A 134 -10.34 -13.66 2.30
N ALA A 135 -10.90 -13.64 1.10
CA ALA A 135 -12.03 -14.46 0.71
C ALA A 135 -11.53 -15.59 -0.19
N THR A 136 -12.15 -16.76 -0.09
CA THR A 136 -11.83 -17.90 -0.94
C THR A 136 -13.09 -18.63 -1.38
N THR A 137 -12.90 -19.60 -2.28
CA THR A 137 -13.90 -20.59 -2.68
C THR A 137 -13.50 -21.94 -2.10
N HIS A 138 -14.34 -22.97 -2.19
CA HIS A 138 -13.89 -24.33 -1.87
C HIS A 138 -12.68 -24.73 -2.72
N PHE A 139 -11.66 -25.31 -2.09
CA PHE A 139 -10.48 -25.81 -2.79
C PHE A 139 -10.85 -26.97 -3.70
N ARG A 140 -10.58 -26.82 -5.00
CA ARG A 140 -10.97 -27.80 -6.01
C ARG A 140 -10.11 -29.06 -5.93
N VAL A 141 -10.77 -30.22 -5.84
CA VAL A 141 -10.13 -31.51 -6.14
C VAL A 141 -10.09 -31.70 -7.66
N ARG A 142 -8.87 -31.77 -8.23
CA ARG A 142 -8.67 -31.84 -9.69
C ARG A 142 -9.38 -33.06 -10.31
N ASN A 143 -9.26 -34.21 -9.65
CA ASN A 143 -9.89 -35.46 -10.07
C ASN A 143 -10.88 -35.94 -9.00
N ARG A 144 -12.18 -35.63 -9.17
CA ARG A 144 -13.21 -36.05 -8.20
C ARG A 144 -13.43 -37.56 -8.15
N ALA A 145 -13.00 -38.33 -9.16
CA ALA A 145 -13.07 -39.78 -9.11
C ALA A 145 -12.23 -40.37 -7.96
N GLN A 146 -11.26 -39.62 -7.44
CA GLN A 146 -10.49 -40.05 -6.27
C GLN A 146 -11.29 -39.98 -4.96
N LEU A 147 -12.40 -39.22 -4.93
CA LEU A 147 -13.25 -39.05 -3.75
C LEU A 147 -14.29 -40.15 -3.60
N THR A 148 -14.49 -40.97 -4.65
CA THR A 148 -15.40 -42.13 -4.58
C THR A 148 -14.82 -43.19 -3.66
N GLN A 149 -13.50 -43.35 -3.69
CA GLN A 149 -12.79 -44.19 -2.73
C GLN A 149 -12.86 -43.56 -1.34
N GLY A 150 -13.56 -44.23 -0.42
CA GLY A 150 -13.82 -43.70 0.93
C GLY A 150 -15.07 -42.83 1.06
N ASN A 151 -15.84 -42.63 -0.02
CA ASN A 151 -17.12 -41.91 -0.03
C ASN A 151 -17.03 -40.52 0.64
N ILE A 152 -16.11 -39.69 0.15
CA ILE A 152 -15.83 -38.34 0.67
C ILE A 152 -16.18 -37.24 -0.35
N PRO A 153 -17.44 -37.15 -0.82
CA PRO A 153 -17.82 -36.24 -1.90
C PRO A 153 -17.65 -34.75 -1.54
N ASN A 154 -17.71 -34.41 -0.25
CA ASN A 154 -17.63 -33.05 0.28
C ASN A 154 -16.23 -32.68 0.80
N PHE A 155 -15.19 -33.41 0.38
CA PHE A 155 -13.82 -33.19 0.86
C PHE A 155 -13.34 -31.75 0.62
N ASP A 156 -13.69 -31.15 -0.52
CA ASP A 156 -13.38 -29.77 -0.87
C ASP A 156 -13.92 -28.77 0.17
N ALA A 157 -15.19 -28.88 0.53
CA ALA A 157 -15.82 -28.05 1.53
C ALA A 157 -15.20 -28.27 2.92
N SER A 158 -15.10 -29.52 3.36
CA SER A 158 -14.57 -29.86 4.68
C SER A 158 -13.12 -29.42 4.87
N PHE A 159 -12.27 -29.64 3.86
CA PHE A 159 -10.88 -29.19 3.88
C PHE A 159 -10.78 -27.66 3.98
N THR A 160 -11.56 -26.93 3.18
CA THR A 160 -11.53 -25.47 3.16
C THR A 160 -11.97 -24.90 4.51
N GLN A 161 -13.01 -25.47 5.12
CA GLN A 161 -13.49 -25.09 6.45
C GLN A 161 -12.45 -25.38 7.53
N GLN A 162 -11.84 -26.56 7.49
CA GLN A 162 -10.81 -26.94 8.46
C GLN A 162 -9.56 -26.08 8.33
N LEU A 163 -9.17 -25.71 7.10
CA LEU A 163 -8.09 -24.77 6.86
C LEU A 163 -8.41 -23.38 7.42
N ALA A 164 -9.62 -22.85 7.18
CA ALA A 164 -10.04 -21.57 7.73
C ALA A 164 -10.02 -21.56 9.27
N GLN A 165 -10.46 -22.66 9.90
CA GLN A 165 -10.39 -22.82 11.34
C GLN A 165 -8.94 -22.95 11.84
N ALA A 166 -8.10 -23.70 11.13
CA ALA A 166 -6.69 -23.83 11.46
C ALA A 166 -5.97 -22.49 11.39
N MET A 167 -6.25 -21.66 10.37
CA MET A 167 -5.70 -20.31 10.27
C MET A 167 -6.14 -19.46 11.46
N ARG A 168 -7.45 -19.33 11.71
CA ARG A 168 -7.97 -18.57 12.86
C ARG A 168 -7.34 -18.96 14.20
N ASN A 169 -7.04 -20.24 14.39
CA ASN A 169 -6.47 -20.74 15.64
C ASN A 169 -4.94 -20.64 15.71
N ARG A 170 -4.24 -20.53 14.58
CA ARG A 170 -2.76 -20.58 14.50
C ARG A 170 -2.13 -19.22 14.21
N THR A 171 -2.88 -18.29 13.63
CA THR A 171 -2.38 -16.97 13.21
C THR A 171 -3.04 -15.87 14.01
N GLU A 172 -2.28 -14.85 14.39
CA GLU A 172 -2.78 -13.74 15.19
C GLU A 172 -3.53 -12.69 14.35
N ASN A 173 -3.15 -12.54 13.09
CA ASN A 173 -3.59 -11.42 12.25
C ASN A 173 -4.00 -11.83 10.83
N LEU A 174 -4.35 -13.09 10.59
CA LEU A 174 -4.76 -13.61 9.29
C LEU A 174 -6.07 -14.40 9.42
N ASP A 175 -7.08 -14.08 8.60
CA ASP A 175 -8.38 -14.76 8.65
C ASP A 175 -9.04 -14.92 7.27
N ILE A 176 -9.69 -16.08 7.09
CA ILE A 176 -10.63 -16.33 5.99
C ILE A 176 -12.02 -15.93 6.46
N ILE A 177 -12.44 -14.71 6.09
CA ILE A 177 -13.72 -14.13 6.50
C ILE A 177 -14.90 -14.59 5.64
N TYR A 178 -14.63 -15.14 4.45
CA TYR A 178 -15.67 -15.60 3.53
C TYR A 178 -15.20 -16.80 2.70
N ILE A 179 -16.07 -17.81 2.63
CA ILE A 179 -15.89 -19.00 1.78
C ILE A 179 -17.12 -19.09 0.88
N ALA A 180 -16.95 -18.90 -0.42
CA ALA A 180 -18.03 -19.05 -1.38
C ALA A 180 -18.42 -20.54 -1.52
N PRO A 181 -19.73 -20.87 -1.61
CA PRO A 181 -20.22 -22.26 -1.57
C PRO A 181 -20.04 -23.02 -2.90
N HIS A 182 -18.94 -22.78 -3.59
CA HIS A 182 -18.59 -23.43 -4.87
C HIS A 182 -17.08 -23.55 -5.00
N THR A 183 -16.61 -24.33 -5.99
CA THR A 183 -15.18 -24.38 -6.36
C THR A 183 -14.93 -23.46 -7.56
N ALA A 184 -13.95 -22.56 -7.48
CA ALA A 184 -13.53 -21.79 -8.65
C ALA A 184 -12.32 -22.41 -9.38
N LYS A 185 -12.22 -22.12 -10.68
CA LYS A 185 -10.99 -22.31 -11.45
C LYS A 185 -10.47 -20.91 -11.79
N PHE A 186 -9.45 -20.46 -11.07
CA PHE A 186 -8.77 -19.22 -11.36
C PHE A 186 -7.91 -19.38 -12.62
N ASP A 187 -8.04 -18.44 -13.55
CA ASP A 187 -7.21 -18.40 -14.76
C ASP A 187 -5.78 -17.95 -14.37
N SER A 188 -4.76 -18.61 -14.91
CA SER A 188 -3.35 -18.34 -14.58
C SER A 188 -2.90 -16.93 -14.99
N ARG A 189 -3.64 -16.27 -15.90
CA ARG A 189 -3.37 -14.88 -16.30
C ARG A 189 -3.41 -13.88 -15.14
N TYR A 190 -4.11 -14.19 -14.05
CA TYR A 190 -4.21 -13.33 -12.87
C TYR A 190 -3.17 -13.63 -11.78
N THR A 191 -2.37 -14.69 -11.92
CA THR A 191 -1.40 -15.08 -10.89
C THR A 191 -0.08 -14.30 -11.01
N ASP A 192 0.32 -13.94 -12.23
CA ASP A 192 1.60 -13.24 -12.48
C ASP A 192 1.51 -11.71 -12.30
N GLN A 193 0.34 -11.11 -12.45
CA GLN A 193 0.14 -9.66 -12.28
C GLN A 193 0.05 -9.21 -10.82
N ASN A 194 -0.36 -10.10 -9.91
CA ASN A 194 -0.62 -9.79 -8.50
C ASN A 194 0.56 -10.08 -7.57
N VAL A 195 1.70 -10.54 -8.12
CA VAL A 195 2.99 -10.65 -7.42
C VAL A 195 3.87 -9.52 -7.94
N ARG A 196 3.63 -8.29 -7.48
CA ARG A 196 4.57 -7.17 -7.58
C ARG A 196 4.73 -6.53 -6.22
#